data_AF-A0A5Q4E6R9-F1
#
_entry.id   AF-A0A5Q4E6R9-F1
#
_cell.length_a   1.000
_cell.length_b   1.000
_cell.length_c   1.000
_cell.angle_alpha   90.00
_cell.angle_beta   90.00
_cell.angle_gamma   90.00
#
_symmetry.space_group_name_H-M   'P 1'
#
loop_
_entity.id
_entity.type
_entity.pdbx_description
1 polymer ?
#
loop_
_entity_poly.entity_id
_entity_poly.type
_entity_poly.pdbx_seq_one_letter_code
_entity_poly.pdbx_strand_id
1 'polypeptide(L)'
;VTSDDQAKLIKFNNVAFEGIDAGEVFTGGQNYTLTDGENTFVLRTMFWDEDYIGMEIPHGAVNITGVVTQFHDNMQITPRFAADIEAYSEPCSPPDWTPVSGLQYNMQVAAHLYLYDQISFNPNDILGAFVDGECRGVASPDTNQNGLVFLTIGSNSVSGETVELVIWDSENCEPCPTWQTLTFEHLQQVGTPSDPYIAECRGFMEFNTPMGQGFTWFSMNVDPGNMHLNTMLHSLTPCENDRVIGQTTYALYHNNQWMGSLQEIDPERMYIMELCSAQDLHVLGAPVASSPLSLGAGFTWLGYIPWDCLPLNTALTDLSPQPENNDRVIGQTSYALYHNGSWMGSLTQMCPGKGYVIDLSNASTLQYPESFRKASWATADESSTAHTMDHAPYMRHTMTVLGQLINTEGNISRNEKDIVYALWGDEKRGGATPMSENNGLLFMNIASDQYAGERITFVAWSDDLQQYVAIRETLTFESLQGVGNMESPFAFTMAKPLGNEITGLTHWAIGDAFPNPTYGTVNIPYLLSEPAKVHFRLYTGTGQLVHSMDLQQEIAGEHLLVLEKGKLPRGVYLYQVVLSNERNSVHKNGLLVVME
;
A
#
# COMPACT_ATOMS: atom_id res chain seq x y z
N VAL A 1 21.56 29.03 45.47
CA VAL A 1 20.79 30.29 45.33
C VAL A 1 20.76 31.00 46.67
N THR A 2 21.11 32.29 46.72
CA THR A 2 21.11 33.13 47.93
C THR A 2 20.29 34.40 47.72
N SER A 3 20.13 35.24 48.75
CA SER A 3 19.44 36.54 48.61
C SER A 3 20.07 37.47 47.56
N ASP A 4 21.37 37.32 47.28
CA ASP A 4 22.06 38.09 46.22
C ASP A 4 21.65 37.65 44.80
N ASP A 5 20.93 36.55 44.67
CA ASP A 5 20.39 36.05 43.40
C ASP A 5 18.98 36.56 43.10
N GLN A 6 18.38 37.35 44.00
CA GLN A 6 17.05 37.92 43.77
C GLN A 6 17.00 38.71 42.46
N ALA A 7 15.92 38.52 41.70
CA ALA A 7 15.69 39.10 40.37
C ALA A 7 16.64 38.63 39.26
N LYS A 8 17.49 37.62 39.49
CA LYS A 8 18.24 36.94 38.42
C LYS A 8 17.35 35.89 37.75
N LEU A 9 17.58 35.69 36.45
CA LEU A 9 17.09 34.54 35.71
C LEU A 9 18.11 33.40 35.86
N ILE A 10 17.69 32.26 36.40
CA ILE A 10 18.54 31.09 36.64
C ILE A 10 17.88 29.85 36.02
N LYS A 11 18.69 28.91 35.53
CA LYS A 11 18.26 27.57 35.09
C LYS A 11 18.76 26.53 36.08
N PHE A 12 17.84 25.77 36.67
CA PHE A 12 18.14 24.52 37.36
C PHE A 12 18.08 23.39 36.35
N ASN A 13 19.09 22.54 36.33
CA ASN A 13 19.12 21.37 35.46
C ASN A 13 18.92 20.10 36.29
N ASN A 14 18.26 19.10 35.71
CA ASN A 14 18.04 17.80 36.34
C ASN A 14 17.42 17.87 37.75
N VAL A 15 16.28 18.56 37.87
CA VAL A 15 15.49 18.60 39.11
C VAL A 15 14.16 17.91 38.90
N ALA A 16 13.56 17.33 39.93
CA ALA A 16 12.25 16.70 39.86
C ALA A 16 11.27 17.35 40.85
N PHE A 17 9.97 17.25 40.57
CA PHE A 17 8.95 17.65 41.53
C PHE A 17 8.75 16.57 42.59
N GLU A 18 8.80 16.95 43.86
CA GLU A 18 8.60 16.05 44.99
C GLU A 18 7.17 16.15 45.53
N GLY A 19 6.56 15.00 45.84
CA GLY A 19 5.25 14.93 46.50
C GLY A 19 4.06 15.23 45.59
N ILE A 20 4.20 14.98 44.27
CA ILE A 20 3.17 15.19 43.26
C ILE A 20 2.48 13.87 42.92
N ASP A 21 1.15 13.87 42.93
CA ASP A 21 0.34 12.72 42.52
C ASP A 21 0.11 12.71 41.00
N ALA A 22 -0.08 11.51 40.42
CA ALA A 22 -0.34 11.36 38.99
C ALA A 22 -1.58 12.16 38.54
N GLY A 23 -1.44 12.98 37.49
CA GLY A 23 -2.50 13.85 37.00
C GLY A 23 -2.70 15.15 37.79
N GLU A 24 -1.85 15.46 38.77
CA GLU A 24 -1.85 16.76 39.44
C GLU A 24 -1.40 17.86 38.47
N VAL A 25 -2.05 19.03 38.53
CA VAL A 25 -1.80 20.14 37.61
C VAL A 25 -1.27 21.37 38.33
N PHE A 26 -0.48 22.19 37.63
CA PHE A 26 -0.04 23.47 38.16
C PHE A 26 -1.25 24.37 38.46
N THR A 27 -1.27 24.94 39.66
CA THR A 27 -2.34 25.86 40.10
C THR A 27 -1.72 27.20 40.46
N GLY A 28 -2.34 28.29 39.99
CA GLY A 28 -1.88 29.65 40.29
C GLY A 28 -1.75 29.90 41.80
N GLY A 29 -0.68 30.60 42.19
CA GLY A 29 -0.42 30.94 43.59
C GLY A 29 -0.04 29.77 44.51
N GLN A 30 0.44 28.64 44.00
CA GLN A 30 0.93 27.50 44.79
C GLN A 30 2.46 27.43 44.90
N ASN A 31 2.92 26.64 45.87
CA ASN A 31 4.33 26.27 46.03
C ASN A 31 4.48 24.79 45.72
N TYR A 32 5.50 24.47 44.92
CA TYR A 32 5.90 23.12 44.60
C TYR A 32 7.35 22.91 45.03
N THR A 33 7.67 21.69 45.48
CA THR A 33 9.03 21.35 45.90
C THR A 33 9.78 20.75 44.71
N LEU A 34 10.92 21.36 44.36
CA LEU A 34 11.90 20.82 43.45
C LEU A 34 13.00 20.12 44.26
N THR A 35 13.53 19.00 43.76
CA THR A 35 14.65 18.28 44.35
C THR A 35 15.64 17.84 43.29
N ASP A 36 16.95 17.90 43.59
CA ASP A 36 18.03 17.26 42.80
C ASP A 36 18.42 15.87 43.36
N GLY A 37 17.69 15.39 44.38
CA GLY A 37 17.98 14.16 45.12
C GLY A 37 18.78 14.37 46.40
N GLU A 38 19.45 15.52 46.58
CA GLU A 38 20.21 15.87 47.79
C GLU A 38 19.67 17.14 48.47
N ASN A 39 19.27 18.13 47.68
CA ASN A 39 18.80 19.45 48.09
C ASN A 39 17.36 19.67 47.59
N THR A 40 16.60 20.49 48.32
CA THR A 40 15.28 20.94 47.89
C THR A 40 15.20 22.44 47.68
N PHE A 41 14.34 22.87 46.76
CA PHE A 41 14.08 24.27 46.46
C PHE A 41 12.60 24.50 46.15
N VAL A 42 12.11 25.72 46.39
CA VAL A 42 10.68 26.03 46.18
C VAL A 42 10.47 26.64 44.80
N LEU A 43 9.62 26.01 43.99
CA LEU A 43 9.02 26.62 42.81
C LEU A 43 7.73 27.32 43.21
N ARG A 44 7.58 28.58 42.83
CA ARG A 44 6.38 29.40 43.07
C ARG A 44 5.71 29.72 41.74
N THR A 45 4.44 29.36 41.60
CA THR A 45 3.61 29.79 40.47
C THR A 45 3.04 31.18 40.78
N MET A 46 3.88 32.21 40.69
CA MET A 46 3.54 33.56 41.13
C MET A 46 2.46 34.23 40.26
N PHE A 47 2.46 33.92 38.97
CA PHE A 47 1.56 34.46 37.98
C PHE A 47 0.41 33.47 37.74
N TRP A 48 -0.83 33.97 37.77
CA TRP A 48 -2.03 33.12 37.80
C TRP A 48 -2.56 32.74 36.42
N ASP A 49 -2.14 33.47 35.39
CA ASP A 49 -2.63 33.33 34.01
C ASP A 49 -1.51 32.86 33.05
N GLU A 50 -0.48 32.18 33.56
CA GLU A 50 0.58 31.62 32.71
C GLU A 50 0.08 30.38 31.98
N ASP A 51 0.66 30.15 30.80
CA ASP A 51 0.32 29.06 29.89
C ASP A 51 0.54 27.65 30.47
N TYR A 52 1.37 27.50 31.51
CA TYR A 52 1.54 26.23 32.22
C TYR A 52 0.51 25.99 33.34
N ILE A 53 -0.28 26.98 33.73
CA ILE A 53 -1.32 26.77 34.76
C ILE A 53 -2.42 25.88 34.19
N GLY A 54 -2.73 24.79 34.90
CA GLY A 54 -3.64 23.73 34.45
C GLY A 54 -2.96 22.62 33.65
N MET A 55 -1.68 22.74 33.33
CA MET A 55 -0.89 21.63 32.77
C MET A 55 -0.51 20.63 33.86
N GLU A 56 -0.46 19.35 33.50
CA GLU A 56 0.03 18.29 34.39
C GLU A 56 1.48 18.56 34.79
N ILE A 57 1.77 18.35 36.07
CA ILE A 57 3.11 18.54 36.62
C ILE A 57 3.98 17.34 36.18
N PRO A 58 5.17 17.59 35.59
CA PRO A 58 6.03 16.49 35.13
C PRO A 58 6.47 15.55 36.27
N HIS A 59 6.35 14.24 36.04
CA HIS A 59 6.79 13.19 36.97
C HIS A 59 8.26 12.77 36.77
N GLY A 60 8.91 13.27 35.72
CA GLY A 60 10.33 13.02 35.43
C GLY A 60 11.23 14.19 35.83
N ALA A 61 12.54 14.00 35.66
CA ALA A 61 13.49 15.10 35.78
C ALA A 61 13.19 16.19 34.72
N VAL A 62 13.36 17.44 35.10
CA VAL A 62 13.12 18.62 34.29
C VAL A 62 14.26 19.62 34.45
N ASN A 63 14.42 20.48 33.44
CA ASN A 63 15.13 21.74 33.60
C ASN A 63 14.11 22.85 33.89
N ILE A 64 14.37 23.65 34.91
CA ILE A 64 13.52 24.79 35.30
C ILE A 64 14.31 26.08 35.10
N THR A 65 13.90 26.90 34.15
CA THR A 65 14.34 28.29 34.03
C THR A 65 13.37 29.19 34.81
N GLY A 66 13.85 30.18 35.54
CA GLY A 66 12.93 31.07 36.25
C GLY A 66 13.59 32.22 36.95
N VAL A 67 12.76 33.19 37.33
CA VAL A 67 13.20 34.37 38.08
C VAL A 67 13.24 34.00 39.55
N VAL A 68 14.38 34.27 40.19
CA VAL A 68 14.53 34.06 41.63
C VAL A 68 13.83 35.16 42.41
N THR A 69 12.93 34.77 43.28
CA THR A 69 12.19 35.65 44.21
C THR A 69 12.45 35.25 45.66
N GLN A 70 12.06 36.11 46.59
CA GLN A 70 12.18 35.84 48.03
C GLN A 70 10.86 36.21 48.72
N PHE A 71 10.35 35.29 49.54
CA PHE A 71 9.20 35.52 50.41
C PHE A 71 9.60 35.28 51.87
N HIS A 72 9.66 36.36 52.66
CA HIS A 72 10.34 36.36 53.96
C HIS A 72 11.78 35.82 53.85
N ASP A 73 12.10 34.73 54.54
CA ASP A 73 13.44 34.14 54.52
C ASP A 73 13.58 32.99 53.49
N ASN A 74 12.52 32.71 52.72
CA ASN A 74 12.51 31.60 51.75
C ASN A 74 12.79 32.10 50.33
N MET A 75 13.87 31.61 49.73
CA MET A 75 14.16 31.79 48.30
C MET A 75 13.26 30.87 47.46
N GLN A 76 12.81 31.38 46.32
CA GLN A 76 11.89 30.70 45.42
C GLN A 76 12.30 30.95 43.97
N ILE A 77 11.92 30.05 43.06
CA ILE A 77 12.05 30.24 41.61
C ILE A 77 10.67 30.30 40.99
N THR A 78 10.46 31.24 40.08
CA THR A 78 9.19 31.43 39.36
C THR A 78 9.42 31.27 37.86
N PRO A 79 8.91 30.21 37.23
CA PRO A 79 8.89 30.07 35.76
C PRO A 79 8.06 31.19 35.14
N ARG A 80 8.49 31.69 33.99
CA ARG A 80 7.82 32.81 33.30
C ARG A 80 6.77 32.35 32.29
N PHE A 81 6.87 31.11 31.81
CA PHE A 81 5.99 30.47 30.83
C PHE A 81 6.31 28.97 30.74
N ALA A 82 5.51 28.19 30.02
CA ALA A 82 5.60 26.73 29.96
C ALA A 82 6.95 26.24 29.38
N ALA A 83 7.50 26.97 28.41
CA ALA A 83 8.80 26.65 27.83
C ALA A 83 9.99 26.82 28.81
N ASP A 84 9.78 27.43 29.98
CA ASP A 84 10.78 27.44 31.05
C ASP A 84 10.81 26.11 31.84
N ILE A 85 9.87 25.18 31.58
CA ILE A 85 9.78 23.84 32.18
C ILE A 85 10.02 22.82 31.06
N GLU A 86 11.25 22.34 30.95
CA GLU A 86 11.68 21.42 29.89
C GLU A 86 11.90 20.03 30.48
N ALA A 87 11.49 18.96 29.81
CA ALA A 87 11.91 17.61 30.22
C ALA A 87 13.45 17.52 30.19
N TYR A 88 14.05 16.93 31.23
CA TYR A 88 15.49 16.67 31.24
C TYR A 88 15.76 15.30 30.63
N SER A 89 16.56 15.27 29.57
CA SER A 89 17.23 14.07 29.07
C SER A 89 18.68 14.07 29.56
N GLU A 90 19.16 12.92 30.04
CA GLU A 90 20.59 12.78 30.30
C GLU A 90 21.38 12.90 29.00
N PRO A 91 22.51 13.64 28.96
CA PRO A 91 23.35 13.67 27.79
C PRO A 91 23.89 12.26 27.51
N CYS A 92 23.74 11.79 26.28
CA CYS A 92 24.16 10.44 25.90
C CYS A 92 25.66 10.23 26.15
N SER A 93 26.02 9.05 26.67
CA SER A 93 27.42 8.65 26.66
C SER A 93 27.89 8.53 25.21
N PRO A 94 29.08 9.06 24.85
CA PRO A 94 29.60 8.88 23.50
C PRO A 94 29.78 7.38 23.19
N PRO A 95 29.70 6.98 21.91
CA PRO A 95 29.84 5.60 21.50
C PRO A 95 31.27 5.12 21.79
N ASP A 96 31.44 3.82 22.08
CA ASP A 96 32.76 3.19 22.25
C ASP A 96 33.44 2.91 20.89
N TRP A 97 33.51 3.93 20.04
CA TRP A 97 34.14 3.86 18.72
C TRP A 97 35.61 4.26 18.85
N THR A 98 36.47 3.25 19.02
CA THR A 98 37.92 3.46 19.14
C THR A 98 38.63 3.04 17.85
N PRO A 99 39.21 4.00 17.09
CA PRO A 99 39.96 3.67 15.88
C PRO A 99 41.18 2.80 16.16
N VAL A 100 41.39 1.84 15.28
CA VAL A 100 42.55 0.93 15.35
C VAL A 100 43.85 1.69 15.11
N SER A 101 44.81 1.50 16.00
CA SER A 101 46.12 2.18 15.92
C SER A 101 47.15 1.38 15.11
N GLY A 102 48.16 2.07 14.58
CA GLY A 102 49.30 1.44 13.90
C GLY A 102 49.04 0.95 12.47
N LEU A 103 47.96 1.39 11.84
CA LEU A 103 47.64 1.08 10.45
C LEU A 103 48.63 1.78 9.49
N GLN A 104 49.06 1.08 8.44
CA GLN A 104 50.15 1.52 7.55
C GLN A 104 49.76 2.65 6.60
N TYR A 105 48.49 2.71 6.19
CA TYR A 105 47.96 3.64 5.20
C TYR A 105 46.80 4.44 5.80
N ASN A 106 46.52 5.61 5.22
CA ASN A 106 45.35 6.42 5.57
C ASN A 106 44.72 7.10 4.36
N MET A 107 43.47 7.54 4.52
CA MET A 107 42.75 8.46 3.64
C MET A 107 42.07 9.56 4.49
N GLN A 108 41.66 10.65 3.84
CA GLN A 108 41.04 11.81 4.49
C GLN A 108 39.64 12.07 3.95
N VAL A 109 38.72 12.47 4.83
CA VAL A 109 37.38 12.91 4.47
C VAL A 109 37.10 14.26 5.12
N ALA A 110 36.72 15.25 4.30
CA ALA A 110 36.16 16.53 4.77
C ALA A 110 34.64 16.50 4.50
N ALA A 111 33.83 16.48 5.56
CA ALA A 111 32.40 16.23 5.45
C ALA A 111 31.54 17.22 6.26
N HIS A 112 30.27 17.31 5.90
CA HIS A 112 29.20 17.77 6.80
C HIS A 112 28.34 16.59 7.20
N LEU A 113 27.89 16.60 8.46
CA LEU A 113 26.91 15.64 8.95
C LEU A 113 25.53 16.21 8.79
N TYR A 114 24.65 15.47 8.12
CA TYR A 114 23.22 15.76 8.08
C TYR A 114 22.49 14.69 8.90
N LEU A 115 21.78 15.11 9.93
CA LEU A 115 20.86 14.29 10.71
C LEU A 115 19.45 14.77 10.36
N TYR A 116 18.65 13.92 9.72
CA TYR A 116 17.27 14.21 9.32
C TYR A 116 17.15 15.53 8.51
N ASP A 117 17.97 15.64 7.46
CA ASP A 117 18.06 16.81 6.56
C ASP A 117 18.54 18.11 7.22
N GLN A 118 18.95 18.07 8.49
CA GLN A 118 19.55 19.21 9.19
C GLN A 118 21.05 18.99 9.36
N ILE A 119 21.84 20.00 9.01
CA ILE A 119 23.28 19.98 9.29
C ILE A 119 23.51 19.99 10.81
N SER A 120 24.32 19.05 11.30
CA SER A 120 24.73 19.03 12.69
C SER A 120 25.94 19.93 12.91
N PHE A 121 25.81 20.82 13.90
CA PHE A 121 26.91 21.58 14.49
C PHE A 121 27.27 21.07 15.90
N ASN A 122 26.64 19.99 16.35
CA ASN A 122 26.81 19.48 17.70
C ASN A 122 28.10 18.66 17.79
N PRO A 123 29.09 19.07 18.60
CA PRO A 123 30.36 18.34 18.70
C PRO A 123 30.23 16.97 19.38
N ASN A 124 29.07 16.65 19.97
CA ASN A 124 28.79 15.33 20.53
C ASN A 124 28.30 14.34 19.46
N ASP A 125 27.91 14.82 18.27
CA ASP A 125 27.69 13.93 17.13
C ASP A 125 29.05 13.51 16.58
N ILE A 126 29.17 12.22 16.23
CA ILE A 126 30.43 11.62 15.83
C ILE A 126 30.22 10.90 14.51
N LEU A 127 31.06 11.15 13.52
CA LEU A 127 31.17 10.34 12.32
C LEU A 127 32.22 9.25 12.53
N GLY A 128 31.80 8.00 12.49
CA GLY A 128 32.66 6.83 12.50
C GLY A 128 32.81 6.21 11.10
N ALA A 129 34.00 5.73 10.80
CA ALA A 129 34.30 4.93 9.61
C ALA A 129 34.63 3.49 10.00
N PHE A 130 33.99 2.52 9.35
CA PHE A 130 34.10 1.10 9.68
C PHE A 130 34.47 0.27 8.45
N VAL A 131 35.32 -0.73 8.64
CA VAL A 131 35.64 -1.75 7.62
C VAL A 131 35.41 -3.11 8.26
N ASP A 132 34.48 -3.89 7.73
CA ASP A 132 34.05 -5.19 8.29
C ASP A 132 33.67 -5.10 9.79
N GLY A 133 33.03 -3.99 10.19
CA GLY A 133 32.63 -3.70 11.57
C GLY A 133 33.76 -3.18 12.49
N GLU A 134 34.98 -3.03 11.99
CA GLU A 134 36.12 -2.52 12.77
C GLU A 134 36.28 -1.00 12.58
N CYS A 135 36.30 -0.23 13.67
CA CYS A 135 36.44 1.23 13.60
C CYS A 135 37.84 1.64 13.09
N ARG A 136 37.87 2.37 11.98
CA ARG A 136 39.07 2.86 11.28
C ARG A 136 39.33 4.34 11.46
N GLY A 137 38.36 5.09 11.95
CA GLY A 137 38.46 6.53 12.18
C GLY A 137 37.19 7.08 12.84
N VAL A 138 37.35 8.12 13.64
CA VAL A 138 36.24 8.93 14.17
C VAL A 138 36.57 10.41 14.10
N ALA A 139 35.56 11.25 13.89
CA ALA A 139 35.68 12.71 13.97
C ALA A 139 34.32 13.35 14.30
N SER A 140 34.32 14.58 14.80
CA SER A 140 33.10 15.32 15.19
C SER A 140 33.05 16.69 14.49
N PRO A 141 31.86 17.32 14.39
CA PRO A 141 31.71 18.66 13.84
C PRO A 141 32.56 19.70 14.58
N ASP A 142 33.38 20.46 13.84
CA ASP A 142 34.12 21.59 14.38
C ASP A 142 33.26 22.86 14.36
N THR A 143 32.86 23.32 15.54
CA THR A 143 32.02 24.52 15.72
C THR A 143 32.70 25.80 15.22
N ASN A 144 34.03 25.85 15.13
CA ASN A 144 34.76 27.01 14.60
C ASN A 144 34.90 26.96 13.07
N GLN A 145 34.60 25.83 12.44
CA GLN A 145 34.67 25.62 10.99
C GLN A 145 33.29 25.30 10.40
N ASN A 146 32.24 25.92 10.96
CA ASN A 146 30.87 25.79 10.46
C ASN A 146 30.40 24.32 10.37
N GLY A 147 30.75 23.50 11.36
CA GLY A 147 30.30 22.10 11.43
C GLY A 147 31.08 21.12 10.55
N LEU A 148 32.18 21.55 9.91
CA LEU A 148 33.03 20.66 9.13
C LEU A 148 33.63 19.55 10.01
N VAL A 149 33.60 18.33 9.48
CA VAL A 149 34.19 17.12 10.04
C VAL A 149 35.43 16.77 9.23
N PHE A 150 36.58 16.62 9.90
CA PHE A 150 37.83 16.19 9.31
C PHE A 150 38.19 14.79 9.81
N LEU A 151 37.75 13.78 9.07
CA LEU A 151 37.93 12.38 9.41
C LEU A 151 39.19 11.82 8.75
N THR A 152 40.02 11.11 9.52
CA THR A 152 41.13 10.30 9.00
C THR A 152 40.80 8.83 9.20
N ILE A 153 40.90 8.04 8.14
CA ILE A 153 40.56 6.62 8.12
C ILE A 153 41.84 5.84 7.84
N GLY A 154 42.18 4.87 8.69
CA GLY A 154 43.36 4.02 8.51
C GLY A 154 43.06 2.68 7.84
N SER A 155 44.08 2.08 7.20
CA SER A 155 44.04 0.70 6.68
C SER A 155 45.43 0.06 6.62
N ASN A 156 45.50 -1.28 6.52
CA ASN A 156 46.71 -2.02 6.15
C ASN A 156 46.72 -2.44 4.67
N SER A 157 45.61 -2.21 3.96
CA SER A 157 45.48 -2.38 2.52
C SER A 157 45.77 -1.04 1.84
N VAL A 158 46.49 -1.06 0.72
CA VAL A 158 46.79 0.19 -0.02
C VAL A 158 45.53 0.75 -0.71
N SER A 159 44.57 -0.12 -1.04
CA SER A 159 43.28 0.24 -1.65
C SER A 159 42.28 -0.91 -1.59
N GLY A 160 41.00 -0.62 -1.83
CA GLY A 160 39.96 -1.59 -2.19
C GLY A 160 39.08 -2.09 -1.05
N GLU A 161 39.34 -1.68 0.20
CA GLU A 161 38.43 -1.94 1.32
C GLU A 161 37.18 -1.06 1.18
N THR A 162 36.01 -1.61 1.52
CA THR A 162 34.77 -0.85 1.60
C THR A 162 34.67 -0.23 2.99
N VAL A 163 34.59 1.10 3.05
CA VAL A 163 34.44 1.86 4.28
C VAL A 163 32.98 2.28 4.43
N GLU A 164 32.33 1.83 5.49
CA GLU A 164 30.98 2.22 5.89
C GLU A 164 31.04 3.43 6.83
N LEU A 165 30.16 4.41 6.62
CA LEU A 165 30.05 5.59 7.48
C LEU A 165 28.82 5.51 8.38
N VAL A 166 29.00 5.78 9.68
CA VAL A 166 27.93 5.79 10.68
C VAL A 166 28.03 7.07 11.49
N ILE A 167 26.91 7.75 11.70
CA ILE A 167 26.82 8.94 12.56
C ILE A 167 26.28 8.51 13.92
N TRP A 168 26.91 8.89 15.01
CA TRP A 168 26.31 8.83 16.34
C TRP A 168 25.43 10.05 16.51
N ASP A 169 24.13 9.81 16.65
CA ASP A 169 23.16 10.85 17.00
C ASP A 169 23.14 11.01 18.52
N SER A 170 23.76 12.09 18.99
CA SER A 170 23.83 12.39 20.42
C SER A 170 22.55 12.99 21.00
N GLU A 171 21.55 13.30 20.17
CA GLU A 171 20.22 13.71 20.62
C GLU A 171 19.34 12.49 20.92
N ASN A 172 19.38 11.47 20.05
CA ASN A 172 18.60 10.23 20.19
C ASN A 172 19.35 9.10 20.91
N CYS A 173 20.63 9.28 21.24
CA CYS A 173 21.49 8.28 21.88
C CYS A 173 21.66 6.98 21.08
N GLU A 174 21.72 7.06 19.75
CA GLU A 174 21.82 5.88 18.90
C GLU A 174 22.78 6.05 17.72
N PRO A 175 23.40 4.96 17.24
CA PRO A 175 24.12 4.99 15.98
C PRO A 175 23.11 5.04 14.83
N CYS A 176 23.28 6.02 13.94
CA CYS A 176 22.57 6.14 12.69
C CYS A 176 23.49 5.83 11.50
N PRO A 177 23.37 4.66 10.87
CA PRO A 177 24.09 4.34 9.66
C PRO A 177 23.75 5.31 8.53
N THR A 178 24.76 5.80 7.82
CA THR A 178 24.52 6.63 6.61
C THR A 178 24.18 5.77 5.39
N TRP A 179 24.52 4.47 5.44
CA TRP A 179 24.49 3.53 4.30
C TRP A 179 25.32 3.95 3.08
N GLN A 180 26.09 5.02 3.24
CA GLN A 180 27.05 5.47 2.24
C GLN A 180 28.35 4.72 2.45
N THR A 181 28.95 4.29 1.33
CA THR A 181 30.24 3.60 1.34
C THR A 181 31.28 4.38 0.57
N LEU A 182 32.53 4.33 1.04
CA LEU A 182 33.70 4.82 0.32
C LEU A 182 34.59 3.63 -0.01
N THR A 183 35.20 3.62 -1.19
CA THR A 183 36.31 2.70 -1.46
C THR A 183 37.59 3.30 -0.91
N PHE A 184 38.28 2.58 -0.02
CA PHE A 184 39.55 3.04 0.54
C PHE A 184 40.63 3.12 -0.54
N GLU A 185 41.37 4.22 -0.58
CA GLU A 185 42.60 4.38 -1.36
C GLU A 185 43.61 5.24 -0.59
N HIS A 186 44.86 4.77 -0.48
CA HIS A 186 45.91 5.45 0.28
C HIS A 186 46.16 6.88 -0.22
N LEU A 187 46.16 7.85 0.70
CA LEU A 187 46.29 9.30 0.48
C LEU A 187 45.16 9.93 -0.33
N GLN A 188 44.06 9.22 -0.54
CA GLN A 188 42.88 9.81 -1.16
C GLN A 188 42.25 10.81 -0.21
N GLN A 189 41.79 11.94 -0.78
CA GLN A 189 40.96 12.91 -0.09
C GLN A 189 39.56 12.90 -0.71
N VAL A 190 38.54 12.71 0.13
CA VAL A 190 37.11 12.77 -0.23
C VAL A 190 36.52 14.06 0.35
N GLY A 191 35.95 14.90 -0.51
CA GLY A 191 35.43 16.21 -0.14
C GLY A 191 36.51 17.26 0.15
N THR A 192 36.08 18.53 0.24
CA THR A 192 36.93 19.68 0.59
C THR A 192 36.15 20.64 1.49
N PRO A 193 36.80 21.56 2.23
CA PRO A 193 36.07 22.58 3.00
C PRO A 193 35.11 23.45 2.17
N SER A 194 35.37 23.64 0.88
CA SER A 194 34.50 24.39 -0.04
C SER A 194 33.44 23.56 -0.75
N ASP A 195 33.58 22.23 -0.72
CA ASP A 195 32.69 21.24 -1.34
C ASP A 195 32.77 19.95 -0.50
N PRO A 196 32.18 19.97 0.71
CA PRO A 196 32.33 18.87 1.65
C PRO A 196 31.52 17.66 1.20
N TYR A 197 32.02 16.48 1.54
CA TYR A 197 31.24 15.25 1.42
C TYR A 197 30.01 15.33 2.33
N ILE A 198 28.83 14.96 1.84
CA ILE A 198 27.61 14.95 2.65
C ILE A 198 27.50 13.55 3.27
N ALA A 199 27.81 13.44 4.56
CA ALA A 199 27.52 12.24 5.34
C ALA A 199 26.12 12.41 5.94
N GLU A 200 25.16 11.64 5.44
CA GLU A 200 23.74 11.88 5.75
C GLU A 200 23.11 10.67 6.42
N CYS A 201 22.54 10.90 7.59
CA CYS A 201 21.61 10.02 8.28
C CYS A 201 20.20 10.55 8.04
N ARG A 202 19.37 9.78 7.35
CA ARG A 202 17.93 10.08 7.18
C ARG A 202 17.04 9.28 8.14
N GLY A 203 17.65 8.64 9.13
CA GLY A 203 17.04 7.54 9.87
C GLY A 203 16.87 6.29 9.03
N PHE A 204 16.35 5.23 9.63
CA PHE A 204 15.90 4.04 8.92
C PHE A 204 14.37 4.05 8.83
N MET A 205 13.86 3.58 7.70
CA MET A 205 12.47 3.18 7.61
C MET A 205 12.35 1.68 7.41
N GLU A 206 11.38 1.12 8.10
CA GLU A 206 10.95 -0.24 7.90
C GLU A 206 9.95 -0.25 6.74
N PHE A 207 10.40 -0.75 5.60
CA PHE A 207 9.51 -1.21 4.56
C PHE A 207 8.98 -2.57 4.96
N ASN A 208 7.67 -2.65 5.19
CA ASN A 208 6.97 -3.90 5.45
C ASN A 208 5.78 -4.01 4.51
N THR A 209 5.82 -4.95 3.57
CA THR A 209 4.73 -5.17 2.61
C THR A 209 4.33 -6.64 2.58
N PRO A 210 3.03 -6.96 2.81
CA PRO A 210 2.54 -8.32 2.65
C PRO A 210 2.54 -8.72 1.18
N MET A 211 3.10 -9.89 0.90
CA MET A 211 3.14 -10.53 -0.42
C MET A 211 2.22 -11.76 -0.39
N GLY A 212 1.24 -11.78 -1.29
CA GLY A 212 0.31 -12.90 -1.40
C GLY A 212 0.93 -14.14 -2.04
N GLN A 213 0.30 -15.29 -1.85
CA GLN A 213 0.55 -16.45 -2.71
C GLN A 213 0.07 -16.14 -4.14
N GLY A 214 0.91 -16.44 -5.13
CA GLY A 214 0.69 -16.01 -6.51
C GLY A 214 1.40 -14.69 -6.80
N PHE A 215 0.77 -13.81 -7.57
CA PHE A 215 1.39 -12.59 -8.08
C PHE A 215 1.07 -11.36 -7.24
N THR A 216 2.07 -10.59 -6.84
CA THR A 216 1.90 -9.30 -6.14
C THR A 216 2.64 -8.21 -6.90
N TRP A 217 1.95 -7.12 -7.28
CA TRP A 217 2.59 -5.94 -7.85
C TRP A 217 3.10 -5.05 -6.74
N PHE A 218 4.41 -4.77 -6.73
CA PHE A 218 5.05 -3.99 -5.68
C PHE A 218 6.08 -3.02 -6.25
N SER A 219 6.43 -2.01 -5.47
CA SER A 219 7.61 -1.17 -5.67
C SER A 219 8.26 -0.91 -4.32
N MET A 220 9.51 -0.44 -4.32
CA MET A 220 10.26 -0.17 -3.10
C MET A 220 10.66 1.29 -3.06
N ASN A 221 10.57 1.90 -1.90
CA ASN A 221 11.01 3.27 -1.65
C ASN A 221 12.11 3.36 -0.60
N VAL A 222 12.62 2.23 -0.07
CA VAL A 222 13.79 2.19 0.82
C VAL A 222 15.07 1.84 0.06
N ASP A 223 16.18 2.41 0.51
CA ASP A 223 17.53 2.10 0.05
C ASP A 223 18.40 1.65 1.26
N PRO A 224 18.73 0.36 1.39
CA PRO A 224 19.60 -0.16 2.45
C PRO A 224 21.11 0.05 2.13
N GLY A 225 21.46 0.85 1.13
CA GLY A 225 22.83 1.08 0.64
C GLY A 225 23.28 0.06 -0.41
N ASN A 226 22.54 -1.05 -0.56
CA ASN A 226 22.80 -2.06 -1.58
C ASN A 226 21.48 -2.58 -2.18
N MET A 227 21.16 -2.06 -3.37
CA MET A 227 19.93 -2.38 -4.10
C MET A 227 19.95 -3.73 -4.83
N HIS A 228 21.00 -4.55 -4.64
CA HIS A 228 21.08 -5.88 -5.24
C HIS A 228 19.92 -6.78 -4.78
N LEU A 229 19.35 -7.52 -5.72
CA LEU A 229 18.09 -8.26 -5.54
C LEU A 229 18.13 -9.24 -4.35
N ASN A 230 19.27 -9.93 -4.15
CA ASN A 230 19.44 -10.85 -3.03
C ASN A 230 19.54 -10.14 -1.67
N THR A 231 19.95 -8.88 -1.65
CA THR A 231 19.91 -8.02 -0.47
C THR A 231 18.47 -7.57 -0.22
N MET A 232 17.83 -7.00 -1.23
CA MET A 232 16.48 -6.43 -1.10
C MET A 232 15.40 -7.47 -0.74
N LEU A 233 15.61 -8.74 -1.09
CA LEU A 233 14.63 -9.81 -0.87
C LEU A 233 15.09 -10.84 0.19
N HIS A 234 16.10 -10.50 1.00
CA HIS A 234 16.71 -11.46 1.92
C HIS A 234 15.75 -11.96 3.00
N SER A 235 14.70 -11.20 3.33
CA SER A 235 13.75 -11.55 4.40
C SER A 235 12.77 -12.64 3.98
N LEU A 236 12.63 -12.86 2.66
CA LEU A 236 11.75 -13.87 2.11
C LEU A 236 12.36 -15.26 2.27
N THR A 237 11.49 -16.26 2.26
CA THR A 237 11.82 -17.68 2.18
C THR A 237 11.20 -18.28 0.92
N PRO A 238 11.72 -17.95 -0.28
CA PRO A 238 11.07 -18.34 -1.52
C PRO A 238 11.19 -19.84 -1.79
N CYS A 239 10.23 -20.39 -2.53
CA CYS A 239 10.36 -21.72 -3.12
C CYS A 239 11.28 -21.69 -4.35
N GLU A 240 11.82 -22.87 -4.68
CA GLU A 240 12.49 -23.06 -5.98
C GLU A 240 11.55 -22.68 -7.13
N ASN A 241 12.05 -21.83 -8.03
CA ASN A 241 11.34 -21.23 -9.17
C ASN A 241 10.33 -20.12 -8.84
N ASP A 242 10.26 -19.59 -7.61
CA ASP A 242 9.62 -18.30 -7.36
C ASP A 242 10.29 -17.20 -8.21
N ARG A 243 9.57 -16.13 -8.55
CA ARG A 243 10.02 -15.15 -9.55
C ARG A 243 9.85 -13.71 -9.10
N VAL A 244 10.78 -12.86 -9.57
CA VAL A 244 10.58 -11.42 -9.62
C VAL A 244 10.69 -10.97 -11.05
N ILE A 245 9.65 -10.29 -11.53
CA ILE A 245 9.51 -9.90 -12.93
C ILE A 245 9.53 -8.37 -12.96
N GLY A 246 10.48 -7.80 -13.70
CA GLY A 246 10.47 -6.41 -14.12
C GLY A 246 9.87 -6.27 -15.53
N GLN A 247 9.77 -5.04 -16.04
CA GLN A 247 9.13 -4.78 -17.33
C GLN A 247 9.84 -5.47 -18.51
N THR A 248 11.18 -5.57 -18.45
CA THR A 248 12.01 -6.17 -19.51
C THR A 248 13.00 -7.21 -18.99
N THR A 249 13.06 -7.40 -17.68
CA THR A 249 13.99 -8.29 -16.98
C THR A 249 13.24 -9.17 -16.00
N TYR A 250 13.87 -10.25 -15.55
CA TYR A 250 13.32 -11.08 -14.48
C TYR A 250 14.44 -11.82 -13.75
N ALA A 251 14.12 -12.31 -12.57
CA ALA A 251 14.91 -13.25 -11.80
C ALA A 251 14.04 -14.42 -11.33
N LEU A 252 14.67 -15.56 -11.14
CA LEU A 252 14.06 -16.74 -10.52
C LEU A 252 14.90 -17.12 -9.30
N TYR A 253 14.25 -17.71 -8.30
CA TYR A 253 14.91 -18.23 -7.12
C TYR A 253 15.40 -19.67 -7.37
N HIS A 254 16.71 -19.88 -7.20
CA HIS A 254 17.34 -21.19 -7.37
C HIS A 254 18.62 -21.31 -6.52
N ASN A 255 18.79 -22.43 -5.83
CA ASN A 255 19.96 -22.71 -4.96
C ASN A 255 20.21 -21.60 -3.93
N ASN A 256 19.14 -21.17 -3.24
CA ASN A 256 19.15 -20.12 -2.22
C ASN A 256 19.54 -18.72 -2.72
N GLN A 257 19.44 -18.45 -4.02
CA GLN A 257 19.75 -17.14 -4.59
C GLN A 257 18.74 -16.76 -5.68
N TRP A 258 18.45 -15.46 -5.77
CA TRP A 258 17.79 -14.87 -6.92
C TRP A 258 18.80 -14.72 -8.06
N MET A 259 18.47 -15.23 -9.24
CA MET A 259 19.31 -15.17 -10.43
C MET A 259 18.50 -14.92 -11.71
N GLY A 260 19.04 -14.10 -12.60
CA GLY A 260 18.41 -13.78 -13.88
C GLY A 260 18.96 -12.50 -14.51
N SER A 261 18.20 -11.88 -15.39
CA SER A 261 18.56 -10.58 -15.97
C SER A 261 18.26 -9.41 -15.04
N LEU A 262 17.38 -9.59 -14.06
CA LEU A 262 17.14 -8.62 -12.98
C LEU A 262 18.15 -8.87 -11.86
N GLN A 263 19.04 -7.91 -11.62
CA GLN A 263 20.12 -8.00 -10.61
C GLN A 263 19.92 -7.02 -9.44
N GLU A 264 19.24 -5.90 -9.68
CA GLU A 264 19.03 -4.83 -8.71
C GLU A 264 17.57 -4.37 -8.76
N ILE A 265 17.07 -3.86 -7.65
CA ILE A 265 15.79 -3.16 -7.57
C ILE A 265 16.04 -1.67 -7.82
N ASP A 266 15.47 -1.16 -8.90
CA ASP A 266 15.31 0.27 -9.16
C ASP A 266 14.01 0.78 -8.50
N PRO A 267 14.07 1.72 -7.54
CA PRO A 267 12.90 2.33 -6.87
C PRO A 267 11.93 3.06 -7.82
N GLU A 268 12.42 3.54 -8.97
CA GLU A 268 11.58 4.24 -9.96
C GLU A 268 10.67 3.27 -10.73
N ARG A 269 10.86 1.96 -10.53
CA ARG A 269 10.13 0.89 -11.22
C ARG A 269 9.31 0.06 -10.25
N MET A 270 8.20 -0.48 -10.75
CA MET A 270 7.50 -1.57 -10.08
C MET A 270 7.96 -2.93 -10.61
N TYR A 271 7.67 -3.97 -9.83
CA TYR A 271 7.94 -5.36 -10.11
C TYR A 271 6.73 -6.23 -9.76
N ILE A 272 6.66 -7.41 -10.37
CA ILE A 272 5.70 -8.46 -10.01
C ILE A 272 6.47 -9.57 -9.31
N MET A 273 6.12 -9.83 -8.05
CA MET A 273 6.59 -10.97 -7.28
C MET A 273 5.65 -12.15 -7.52
N GLU A 274 6.18 -13.35 -7.79
CA GLU A 274 5.44 -14.62 -7.82
C GLU A 274 5.96 -15.51 -6.68
N LEU A 275 5.13 -15.75 -5.65
CA LEU A 275 5.47 -16.62 -4.52
C LEU A 275 4.59 -17.85 -4.44
N CYS A 276 5.20 -18.98 -4.10
CA CYS A 276 4.50 -20.23 -3.80
C CYS A 276 3.64 -20.16 -2.52
N SER A 277 3.95 -19.25 -1.59
CA SER A 277 3.28 -19.05 -0.31
C SER A 277 3.29 -17.57 0.07
N ALA A 278 2.27 -17.12 0.81
CA ALA A 278 2.20 -15.74 1.27
C ALA A 278 3.22 -15.47 2.39
N GLN A 279 3.89 -14.32 2.33
CA GLN A 279 4.98 -13.92 3.23
C GLN A 279 5.06 -12.39 3.32
N ASP A 280 5.71 -11.86 4.36
CA ASP A 280 5.97 -10.43 4.47
C ASP A 280 7.39 -10.10 4.01
N LEU A 281 7.51 -9.08 3.16
CA LEU A 281 8.79 -8.53 2.76
C LEU A 281 9.18 -7.41 3.72
N HIS A 282 10.33 -7.58 4.38
CA HIS A 282 10.90 -6.63 5.33
C HIS A 282 12.24 -6.11 4.81
N VAL A 283 12.36 -4.80 4.69
CA VAL A 283 13.62 -4.14 4.35
C VAL A 283 13.80 -2.92 5.24
N LEU A 284 14.96 -2.81 5.88
CA LEU A 284 15.37 -1.62 6.62
C LEU A 284 16.34 -0.82 5.76
N GLY A 285 16.01 0.44 5.48
CA GLY A 285 16.88 1.30 4.68
C GLY A 285 16.56 2.78 4.85
N ALA A 286 17.41 3.63 4.30
CA ALA A 286 17.16 5.06 4.22
C ALA A 286 16.04 5.34 3.21
N PRO A 287 15.32 6.46 3.34
CA PRO A 287 14.36 6.85 2.34
C PRO A 287 14.98 7.19 0.99
N VAL A 288 14.44 6.62 -0.10
CA VAL A 288 14.79 7.02 -1.47
C VAL A 288 14.34 8.47 -1.70
N ALA A 289 15.26 9.30 -2.19
CA ALA A 289 14.97 10.69 -2.54
C ALA A 289 14.07 10.77 -3.78
N SER A 290 13.09 11.68 -3.78
CA SER A 290 12.31 11.97 -4.97
C SER A 290 13.18 12.70 -6.00
N SER A 291 13.25 12.18 -7.23
CA SER A 291 13.92 12.82 -8.36
C SER A 291 13.00 12.82 -9.60
N PRO A 292 13.30 13.58 -10.67
CA PRO A 292 12.45 13.59 -11.86
C PRO A 292 12.49 12.26 -12.62
N LEU A 293 11.36 11.53 -12.65
CA LEU A 293 11.20 10.27 -13.38
C LEU A 293 10.83 10.52 -14.84
N SER A 294 11.61 9.96 -15.76
CA SER A 294 11.29 10.01 -17.20
C SER A 294 10.32 8.89 -17.60
N LEU A 295 9.15 9.28 -18.12
CA LEU A 295 8.08 8.38 -18.56
C LEU A 295 7.94 8.45 -20.09
N GLY A 296 8.07 7.31 -20.76
CA GLY A 296 7.85 7.22 -22.20
C GLY A 296 6.37 7.27 -22.57
N ALA A 297 6.08 7.48 -23.86
CA ALA A 297 4.73 7.19 -24.38
C ALA A 297 4.46 5.68 -24.36
N GLY A 298 3.23 5.30 -24.03
CA GLY A 298 2.81 3.93 -23.75
C GLY A 298 3.04 3.52 -22.29
N PHE A 299 3.15 2.22 -22.06
CA PHE A 299 3.25 1.66 -20.72
C PHE A 299 4.62 1.86 -20.07
N THR A 300 4.61 2.45 -18.87
CA THR A 300 5.73 2.47 -17.94
C THR A 300 5.34 1.74 -16.65
N TRP A 301 6.16 0.78 -16.23
CA TRP A 301 6.06 0.12 -14.93
C TRP A 301 6.64 1.06 -13.88
N LEU A 302 5.77 1.78 -13.20
CA LEU A 302 6.07 2.93 -12.33
C LEU A 302 6.15 2.51 -10.86
N GLY A 303 7.30 2.79 -10.24
CA GLY A 303 7.47 2.68 -8.79
C GLY A 303 6.90 3.91 -8.05
N TYR A 304 6.60 3.75 -6.76
CA TYR A 304 6.07 4.81 -5.92
C TYR A 304 7.07 5.16 -4.80
N ILE A 305 7.66 6.35 -4.91
CA ILE A 305 8.71 6.84 -4.00
C ILE A 305 8.18 7.42 -2.68
N PRO A 306 7.06 8.16 -2.63
CA PRO A 306 6.60 8.76 -1.38
C PRO A 306 6.35 7.75 -0.25
N TRP A 307 6.40 8.22 1.00
CA TRP A 307 6.35 7.39 2.21
C TRP A 307 4.97 7.10 2.76
N ASP A 308 4.02 7.95 2.41
CA ASP A 308 2.64 7.81 2.81
C ASP A 308 1.77 7.65 1.57
N CYS A 309 0.57 7.10 1.74
CA CYS A 309 -0.40 7.10 0.66
C CYS A 309 -0.77 8.54 0.30
N LEU A 310 -0.67 8.90 -0.98
CA LEU A 310 -1.09 10.19 -1.48
C LEU A 310 -2.33 10.02 -2.36
N PRO A 311 -3.30 10.96 -2.31
CA PRO A 311 -4.37 11.01 -3.30
C PRO A 311 -3.78 11.02 -4.71
N LEU A 312 -4.37 10.28 -5.64
CA LEU A 312 -3.82 10.05 -6.98
C LEU A 312 -3.51 11.36 -7.71
N ASN A 313 -4.44 12.33 -7.63
CA ASN A 313 -4.25 13.65 -8.23
C ASN A 313 -3.11 14.44 -7.59
N THR A 314 -2.82 14.25 -6.31
CA THR A 314 -1.67 14.85 -5.62
C THR A 314 -0.36 14.18 -6.04
N ALA A 315 -0.34 12.84 -6.06
CA ALA A 315 0.85 12.05 -6.41
C ALA A 315 1.34 12.35 -7.84
N LEU A 316 0.41 12.59 -8.77
CA LEU A 316 0.68 12.78 -10.20
C LEU A 316 0.47 14.24 -10.67
N THR A 317 0.43 15.21 -9.75
CA THR A 317 0.21 16.63 -10.08
C THR A 317 1.30 17.18 -11.01
N ASP A 318 2.56 16.84 -10.79
CA ASP A 318 3.71 17.37 -11.54
C ASP A 318 4.13 16.46 -12.70
N LEU A 319 3.14 15.99 -13.46
CA LEU A 319 3.35 15.36 -14.77
C LEU A 319 3.46 16.44 -15.84
N SER A 320 4.60 16.50 -16.52
CA SER A 320 4.90 17.50 -17.55
C SER A 320 5.46 16.88 -18.83
N PRO A 321 4.83 17.08 -20.00
CA PRO A 321 3.53 17.72 -20.20
C PRO A 321 2.39 16.96 -19.50
N GLN A 322 1.27 17.66 -19.31
CA GLN A 322 0.08 17.05 -18.71
C GLN A 322 -0.43 15.86 -19.53
N PRO A 323 -1.06 14.86 -18.89
CA PRO A 323 -1.62 13.72 -19.59
C PRO A 323 -2.73 14.13 -20.57
N GLU A 324 -2.96 13.29 -21.58
CA GLU A 324 -4.08 13.44 -22.51
C GLU A 324 -5.34 12.78 -21.95
N ASN A 325 -6.52 13.19 -22.46
CA ASN A 325 -7.77 12.54 -22.10
C ASN A 325 -7.71 11.03 -22.45
N ASN A 326 -8.09 10.20 -21.48
CA ASN A 326 -8.05 8.74 -21.50
C ASN A 326 -6.66 8.08 -21.32
N ASP A 327 -5.61 8.84 -20.96
CA ASP A 327 -4.41 8.26 -20.36
C ASP A 327 -4.77 7.53 -19.07
N ARG A 328 -3.99 6.50 -18.68
CA ARG A 328 -4.37 5.57 -17.59
C ARG A 328 -3.29 5.39 -16.54
N VAL A 329 -3.72 5.22 -15.29
CA VAL A 329 -2.89 4.66 -14.21
C VAL A 329 -3.60 3.42 -13.69
N ILE A 330 -2.89 2.30 -13.69
CA ILE A 330 -3.41 0.96 -13.44
C ILE A 330 -2.67 0.38 -12.25
N GLY A 331 -3.38 0.16 -11.15
CA GLY A 331 -2.94 -0.72 -10.07
C GLY A 331 -3.39 -2.15 -10.33
N GLN A 332 -2.93 -3.09 -9.52
CA GLN A 332 -3.28 -4.51 -9.68
C GLN A 332 -4.80 -4.76 -9.63
N THR A 333 -5.52 -3.99 -8.81
CA THR A 333 -6.95 -4.22 -8.49
C THR A 333 -7.84 -2.99 -8.73
N SER A 334 -7.26 -1.87 -9.14
CA SER A 334 -7.95 -0.60 -9.37
C SER A 334 -7.28 0.16 -10.52
N TYR A 335 -7.97 1.13 -11.12
CA TYR A 335 -7.37 2.00 -12.13
C TYR A 335 -8.09 3.36 -12.20
N ALA A 336 -7.44 4.32 -12.86
CA ALA A 336 -8.00 5.63 -13.16
C ALA A 336 -7.66 6.05 -14.59
N LEU A 337 -8.50 6.94 -15.11
CA LEU A 337 -8.35 7.61 -16.41
C LEU A 337 -8.17 9.10 -16.18
N TYR A 338 -7.33 9.74 -17.00
CA TYR A 338 -7.25 11.19 -17.02
C TYR A 338 -8.38 11.78 -17.86
N HIS A 339 -9.09 12.75 -17.33
CA HIS A 339 -10.15 13.45 -18.05
C HIS A 339 -10.28 14.89 -17.54
N ASN A 340 -10.19 15.86 -18.45
CA ASN A 340 -10.41 17.29 -18.17
C ASN A 340 -9.62 17.83 -16.97
N GLY A 341 -8.33 17.49 -16.86
CA GLY A 341 -7.46 18.03 -15.82
C GLY A 341 -7.34 17.17 -14.56
N SER A 342 -8.06 16.04 -14.47
CA SER A 342 -8.11 15.23 -13.27
C SER A 342 -8.08 13.73 -13.58
N TRP A 343 -7.44 12.96 -12.70
CA TRP A 343 -7.53 11.51 -12.66
C TRP A 343 -8.82 11.07 -11.95
N MET A 344 -9.56 10.18 -12.60
CA MET A 344 -10.85 9.67 -12.13
C MET A 344 -10.93 8.16 -12.29
N GLY A 345 -11.36 7.44 -11.25
CA GLY A 345 -11.65 6.02 -11.33
C GLY A 345 -11.70 5.33 -9.98
N SER A 346 -11.51 4.01 -9.98
CA SER A 346 -11.47 3.19 -8.77
C SER A 346 -10.12 3.32 -8.03
N LEU A 347 -9.05 3.72 -8.71
CA LEU A 347 -7.78 4.07 -8.09
C LEU A 347 -7.82 5.54 -7.61
N THR A 348 -7.95 5.75 -6.30
CA THR A 348 -8.06 7.08 -5.70
C THR A 348 -6.80 7.57 -5.01
N GLN A 349 -5.87 6.65 -4.69
CA GLN A 349 -4.61 6.93 -4.01
C GLN A 349 -3.48 6.01 -4.50
N MET A 350 -2.24 6.49 -4.42
CA MET A 350 -1.04 5.70 -4.61
C MET A 350 -0.36 5.49 -3.25
N CYS A 351 0.15 4.30 -2.98
CA CYS A 351 0.67 3.90 -1.68
C CYS A 351 2.05 3.23 -1.78
N PRO A 352 2.90 3.36 -0.74
CA PRO A 352 4.16 2.63 -0.63
C PRO A 352 3.93 1.11 -0.72
N GLY A 353 4.89 0.39 -1.28
CA GLY A 353 4.81 -1.07 -1.42
C GLY A 353 3.89 -1.57 -2.53
N LYS A 354 3.12 -0.70 -3.19
CA LYS A 354 2.29 -1.05 -4.34
C LYS A 354 3.00 -0.74 -5.66
N GLY A 355 2.70 -1.53 -6.69
CA GLY A 355 3.17 -1.28 -8.06
C GLY A 355 2.07 -0.69 -8.95
N TYR A 356 2.45 0.17 -9.89
CA TYR A 356 1.53 0.83 -10.83
C TYR A 356 2.05 0.75 -12.25
N VAL A 357 1.14 0.65 -13.21
CA VAL A 357 1.45 0.85 -14.63
C VAL A 357 0.79 2.15 -15.08
N ILE A 358 1.58 3.08 -15.60
CA ILE A 358 1.06 4.30 -16.23
C ILE A 358 1.14 4.15 -17.75
N ASP A 359 0.06 4.48 -18.45
CA ASP A 359 -0.06 4.45 -19.91
C ASP A 359 -0.35 5.87 -20.40
N LEU A 360 0.66 6.49 -21.01
CA LEU A 360 0.58 7.88 -21.46
C LEU A 360 0.58 7.96 -22.98
N SER A 361 -0.28 8.81 -23.54
CA SER A 361 -0.30 9.08 -24.98
C SER A 361 0.98 9.79 -25.46
N ASN A 362 1.57 10.61 -24.59
CA ASN A 362 2.81 11.35 -24.85
C ASN A 362 3.83 11.08 -23.73
N ALA A 363 5.12 11.17 -24.06
CA ALA A 363 6.16 11.08 -23.04
C ALA A 363 6.10 12.29 -22.08
N SER A 364 6.28 12.02 -20.79
CA SER A 364 6.25 13.03 -19.72
C SER A 364 7.35 12.80 -18.70
N THR A 365 7.62 13.82 -17.89
CA THR A 365 8.44 13.72 -16.67
C THR A 365 7.52 13.84 -15.47
N LEU A 366 7.73 12.99 -14.47
CA LEU A 366 7.02 13.03 -13.20
C LEU A 366 7.98 13.45 -12.09
N GLN A 367 7.61 14.45 -11.30
CA GLN A 367 8.24 14.69 -10.00
C GLN A 367 7.23 14.35 -8.91
N TYR A 368 7.54 13.37 -8.07
CA TYR A 368 6.72 13.13 -6.88
C TYR A 368 6.88 14.28 -5.88
N PRO A 369 5.80 14.70 -5.18
CA PRO A 369 5.90 15.68 -4.12
C PRO A 369 6.76 15.14 -2.98
N GLU A 370 7.52 16.02 -2.31
CA GLU A 370 8.28 15.63 -1.13
C GLU A 370 7.31 15.26 0.00
N SER A 371 7.30 13.98 0.37
CA SER A 371 6.61 13.50 1.56
C SER A 371 7.64 13.25 2.67
N PHE A 372 7.75 14.16 3.62
CA PHE A 372 8.46 13.88 4.88
C PHE A 372 7.44 13.45 5.92
N ARG A 373 7.67 12.30 6.55
CA ARG A 373 6.98 11.98 7.80
C ARG A 373 7.40 13.03 8.82
N LYS A 374 6.51 13.96 9.16
CA LYS A 374 6.50 14.46 10.54
C LYS A 374 6.18 13.24 11.40
N ALA A 375 6.93 13.02 12.47
CA ALA A 375 6.63 12.03 13.49
C ALA A 375 5.25 12.33 14.11
N SER A 376 4.18 11.91 13.43
CA SER A 376 2.83 11.87 13.94
C SER A 376 2.29 10.51 13.59
N TRP A 377 2.05 9.74 14.63
CA TRP A 377 1.35 8.46 14.66
C TRP A 377 -0.11 8.68 14.25
N ALA A 378 -0.34 9.07 12.99
CA ALA A 378 -1.66 9.00 12.40
C ALA A 378 -1.82 7.58 11.89
N THR A 379 -2.61 6.78 12.61
CA THR A 379 -3.17 5.54 12.08
C THR A 379 -3.95 5.92 10.82
N ALA A 380 -3.41 5.56 9.66
CA ALA A 380 -4.15 5.61 8.41
C ALA A 380 -5.30 4.61 8.56
N ASP A 381 -6.47 5.12 8.89
CA ASP A 381 -7.71 4.38 8.84
C ASP A 381 -7.96 4.11 7.35
N GLU A 382 -7.68 2.89 6.91
CA GLU A 382 -8.06 2.37 5.58
C GLU A 382 -9.59 2.28 5.53
N SER A 383 -10.28 3.42 5.55
CA SER A 383 -11.66 3.52 5.10
C SER A 383 -11.64 3.57 3.58
N SER A 384 -11.23 2.47 2.98
CA SER A 384 -11.51 2.21 1.58
C SER A 384 -12.95 1.72 1.53
N THR A 385 -13.86 2.54 1.02
CA THR A 385 -15.12 2.06 0.42
C THR A 385 -14.82 1.37 -0.92
N ALA A 386 -13.74 0.59 -1.00
CA ALA A 386 -13.53 -0.29 -2.13
C ALA A 386 -14.67 -1.30 -2.12
N HIS A 387 -15.59 -1.11 -3.06
CA HIS A 387 -16.58 -2.10 -3.44
C HIS A 387 -15.81 -3.34 -3.90
N THR A 388 -15.61 -4.25 -2.97
CA THR A 388 -14.52 -5.21 -3.00
C THR A 388 -14.77 -6.28 -4.04
N MET A 389 -13.75 -6.45 -4.86
CA MET A 389 -13.49 -7.57 -5.74
C MET A 389 -13.52 -8.87 -4.92
N ASP A 390 -14.61 -9.62 -5.03
CA ASP A 390 -14.86 -10.87 -4.31
C ASP A 390 -14.09 -12.04 -4.97
N HIS A 391 -12.77 -12.05 -4.79
CA HIS A 391 -11.79 -13.08 -5.19
C HIS A 391 -11.07 -12.85 -6.52
N ALA A 392 -9.81 -12.38 -6.46
CA ALA A 392 -8.63 -12.76 -7.28
C ALA A 392 -7.46 -11.73 -7.17
N PRO A 393 -7.08 -11.24 -5.97
CA PRO A 393 -6.11 -10.13 -5.88
C PRO A 393 -4.68 -10.48 -6.33
N TYR A 394 -4.36 -11.76 -6.56
CA TYR A 394 -2.99 -12.24 -6.78
C TYR A 394 -2.76 -12.87 -8.15
N MET A 395 -3.45 -12.39 -9.18
CA MET A 395 -3.21 -12.80 -10.57
C MET A 395 -2.21 -11.89 -11.26
N ARG A 396 -1.54 -12.45 -12.26
CA ARG A 396 -0.41 -11.78 -12.93
C ARG A 396 -0.80 -10.56 -13.74
N HIS A 397 -1.90 -10.67 -14.49
CA HIS A 397 -2.33 -9.71 -15.49
C HIS A 397 -3.66 -9.08 -15.11
N THR A 398 -3.85 -7.84 -15.56
CA THR A 398 -5.10 -7.09 -15.35
C THR A 398 -5.48 -6.40 -16.65
N MET A 399 -6.78 -6.33 -16.96
CA MET A 399 -7.36 -5.49 -18.00
C MET A 399 -8.36 -4.51 -17.36
N THR A 400 -8.61 -3.38 -18.00
CA THR A 400 -9.46 -2.32 -17.45
C THR A 400 -10.68 -2.09 -18.32
N VAL A 401 -11.88 -1.98 -17.72
CA VAL A 401 -13.13 -1.70 -18.43
C VAL A 401 -13.83 -0.51 -17.79
N LEU A 402 -13.97 0.58 -18.55
CA LEU A 402 -14.85 1.68 -18.23
C LEU A 402 -16.20 1.44 -18.93
N GLY A 403 -17.27 1.29 -18.16
CA GLY A 403 -18.58 1.03 -18.76
C GLY A 403 -19.76 1.64 -18.02
N GLN A 404 -20.95 1.26 -18.46
CA GLN A 404 -22.22 1.65 -17.87
C GLN A 404 -23.18 0.47 -17.91
N LEU A 405 -23.88 0.24 -16.80
CA LEU A 405 -24.91 -0.78 -16.70
C LEU A 405 -26.22 -0.24 -17.30
N ILE A 406 -26.75 -0.92 -18.31
CA ILE A 406 -27.94 -0.53 -19.05
C ILE A 406 -29.04 -1.55 -18.80
N ASN A 407 -30.18 -1.11 -18.31
CA ASN A 407 -31.33 -1.99 -18.06
C ASN A 407 -32.02 -2.41 -19.38
N THR A 408 -33.02 -3.30 -19.29
CA THR A 408 -33.75 -3.81 -20.47
C THR A 408 -34.53 -2.75 -21.25
N GLU A 409 -34.75 -1.57 -20.68
CA GLU A 409 -35.44 -0.43 -21.29
C GLU A 409 -34.47 0.56 -21.95
N GLY A 410 -33.15 0.33 -21.84
CA GLY A 410 -32.13 1.22 -22.37
C GLY A 410 -31.68 2.34 -21.42
N ASN A 411 -32.12 2.31 -20.16
CA ASN A 411 -31.75 3.31 -19.16
C ASN A 411 -30.45 2.91 -18.44
N ILE A 412 -29.58 3.90 -18.21
CA ILE A 412 -28.34 3.73 -17.44
C ILE A 412 -28.67 3.64 -15.94
N SER A 413 -28.18 2.59 -15.28
CA SER A 413 -28.23 2.47 -13.82
C SER A 413 -27.22 3.41 -13.17
N ARG A 414 -27.69 4.11 -12.12
CA ARG A 414 -26.87 4.92 -11.21
C ARG A 414 -26.98 4.42 -9.77
N ASN A 415 -27.53 3.22 -9.58
CA ASN A 415 -27.71 2.62 -8.27
C ASN A 415 -26.40 1.96 -7.84
N GLU A 416 -25.76 2.51 -6.81
CA GLU A 416 -24.48 2.03 -6.27
C GLU A 416 -24.57 0.64 -5.63
N LYS A 417 -25.79 0.11 -5.45
CA LYS A 417 -26.04 -1.26 -4.98
C LYS A 417 -26.12 -2.29 -6.10
N ASP A 418 -26.20 -1.86 -7.36
CA ASP A 418 -26.00 -2.77 -8.49
C ASP A 418 -24.51 -3.13 -8.58
N ILE A 419 -24.20 -4.37 -8.97
CA ILE A 419 -22.81 -4.82 -9.10
C ILE A 419 -22.68 -5.63 -10.38
N VAL A 420 -21.76 -5.25 -11.26
CA VAL A 420 -21.38 -6.04 -12.43
C VAL A 420 -20.16 -6.89 -12.06
N TYR A 421 -20.21 -8.19 -12.35
CA TYR A 421 -19.11 -9.13 -12.18
C TYR A 421 -18.60 -9.60 -13.54
N ALA A 422 -17.28 -9.64 -13.70
CA ALA A 422 -16.60 -10.31 -14.80
C ALA A 422 -16.28 -11.75 -14.41
N LEU A 423 -16.55 -12.69 -15.30
CA LEU A 423 -16.38 -14.13 -15.08
C LEU A 423 -15.55 -14.75 -16.20
N TRP A 424 -14.57 -15.57 -15.82
CA TRP A 424 -14.00 -16.60 -16.69
C TRP A 424 -14.35 -17.96 -16.09
N GLY A 425 -15.14 -18.76 -16.81
CA GLY A 425 -15.72 -19.90 -16.13
C GLY A 425 -16.76 -19.43 -15.08
N ASP A 426 -16.72 -20.08 -13.92
CA ASP A 426 -17.47 -19.65 -12.74
C ASP A 426 -16.60 -18.80 -11.78
N GLU A 427 -15.38 -18.48 -12.18
CA GLU A 427 -14.45 -17.70 -11.38
C GLU A 427 -14.70 -16.21 -11.60
N LYS A 428 -14.96 -15.49 -10.51
CA LYS A 428 -15.01 -14.03 -10.52
C LYS A 428 -13.60 -13.52 -10.80
N ARG A 429 -13.47 -12.73 -11.86
CA ARG A 429 -12.22 -12.11 -12.28
C ARG A 429 -12.23 -10.60 -12.09
N GLY A 430 -13.40 -10.02 -11.86
CA GLY A 430 -13.56 -8.58 -11.65
C GLY A 430 -14.95 -8.24 -11.12
N GLY A 431 -15.07 -7.07 -10.51
CA GLY A 431 -16.33 -6.57 -9.97
C GLY A 431 -16.32 -5.04 -9.92
N ALA A 432 -17.45 -4.40 -10.26
CA ALA A 432 -17.59 -2.96 -10.18
C ALA A 432 -19.06 -2.54 -10.02
N THR A 433 -19.28 -1.40 -9.37
CA THR A 433 -20.60 -0.79 -9.16
C THR A 433 -20.72 0.53 -9.95
N PRO A 434 -21.92 0.90 -10.43
CA PRO A 434 -22.16 2.22 -11.02
C PRO A 434 -21.94 3.35 -10.00
N MET A 435 -21.16 4.37 -10.38
CA MET A 435 -20.96 5.57 -9.56
C MET A 435 -22.06 6.61 -9.83
N SER A 436 -22.80 7.01 -8.81
CA SER A 436 -23.91 7.97 -8.97
C SER A 436 -23.43 9.34 -9.48
N GLU A 437 -22.31 9.83 -8.95
CA GLU A 437 -21.72 11.14 -9.25
C GLU A 437 -21.19 11.24 -10.69
N ASN A 438 -20.84 10.11 -11.30
CA ASN A 438 -20.25 10.04 -12.65
C ASN A 438 -21.24 9.45 -13.66
N ASN A 439 -22.52 9.77 -13.54
CA ASN A 439 -23.57 9.34 -14.47
C ASN A 439 -23.64 7.80 -14.68
N GLY A 440 -23.37 7.03 -13.63
CA GLY A 440 -23.43 5.56 -13.67
C GLY A 440 -22.21 4.91 -14.33
N LEU A 441 -21.11 5.63 -14.52
CA LEU A 441 -19.84 5.03 -14.93
C LEU A 441 -19.36 4.02 -13.88
N LEU A 442 -18.82 2.91 -14.35
CA LEU A 442 -18.21 1.86 -13.53
C LEU A 442 -16.79 1.57 -14.02
N PHE A 443 -15.85 1.50 -13.07
CA PHE A 443 -14.43 1.28 -13.32
C PHE A 443 -14.05 -0.12 -12.84
N MET A 444 -13.94 -1.07 -13.77
CA MET A 444 -13.64 -2.47 -13.46
C MET A 444 -12.23 -2.86 -13.85
N ASN A 445 -11.50 -3.50 -12.93
CA ASN A 445 -10.36 -4.35 -13.27
C ASN A 445 -10.86 -5.79 -13.43
N ILE A 446 -10.30 -6.49 -14.43
CA ILE A 446 -10.52 -7.92 -14.64
C ILE A 446 -9.14 -8.57 -14.61
N ALA A 447 -8.96 -9.60 -13.80
CA ALA A 447 -7.67 -10.23 -13.53
C ALA A 447 -7.53 -11.59 -14.23
N SER A 448 -6.31 -11.94 -14.66
CA SER A 448 -6.00 -13.23 -15.29
C SER A 448 -4.54 -13.63 -15.08
N ASP A 449 -4.27 -14.93 -15.10
CA ASP A 449 -2.90 -15.46 -15.21
C ASP A 449 -2.47 -15.67 -16.66
N GLN A 450 -3.42 -15.62 -17.61
CA GLN A 450 -3.14 -15.64 -19.03
C GLN A 450 -2.89 -14.23 -19.55
N TYR A 451 -1.95 -14.11 -20.48
CA TYR A 451 -1.66 -12.81 -21.09
C TYR A 451 -2.82 -12.33 -21.98
N ALA A 452 -3.48 -13.27 -22.69
CA ALA A 452 -4.62 -12.96 -23.55
C ALA A 452 -5.46 -14.22 -23.87
N GLY A 453 -6.66 -14.00 -24.40
CA GLY A 453 -7.45 -15.03 -25.10
C GLY A 453 -8.61 -15.63 -24.30
N GLU A 454 -8.67 -15.38 -22.99
CA GLU A 454 -9.81 -15.82 -22.18
C GLU A 454 -11.08 -15.07 -22.55
N ARG A 455 -12.17 -15.79 -22.83
CA ARG A 455 -13.48 -15.17 -23.08
C ARG A 455 -14.12 -14.81 -21.74
N ILE A 456 -14.26 -13.51 -21.48
CA ILE A 456 -14.89 -12.96 -20.29
C ILE A 456 -16.37 -12.75 -20.54
N THR A 457 -17.18 -13.31 -19.66
CA THR A 457 -18.64 -13.11 -19.57
C THR A 457 -18.99 -12.23 -18.39
N PHE A 458 -20.18 -11.64 -18.38
CA PHE A 458 -20.60 -10.75 -17.30
C PHE A 458 -21.98 -11.11 -16.76
N VAL A 459 -22.15 -10.85 -15.47
CA VAL A 459 -23.45 -10.81 -14.79
C VAL A 459 -23.58 -9.54 -13.99
N ALA A 460 -24.81 -9.10 -13.76
CA ALA A 460 -25.07 -8.04 -12.81
C ALA A 460 -25.99 -8.52 -11.68
N TRP A 461 -25.66 -8.21 -10.44
CA TRP A 461 -26.64 -8.15 -9.37
C TRP A 461 -27.47 -6.88 -9.56
N SER A 462 -28.79 -7.02 -9.67
CA SER A 462 -29.72 -5.89 -9.71
C SER A 462 -30.39 -5.75 -8.35
N ASP A 463 -30.17 -4.60 -7.70
CA ASP A 463 -30.82 -4.27 -6.43
C ASP A 463 -32.34 -4.07 -6.61
N ASP A 464 -32.78 -3.54 -7.76
CA ASP A 464 -34.21 -3.38 -8.06
C ASP A 464 -34.94 -4.74 -8.18
N LEU A 465 -34.28 -5.72 -8.81
CA LEU A 465 -34.86 -7.04 -9.02
C LEU A 465 -34.55 -8.05 -7.89
N GLN A 466 -33.61 -7.70 -7.00
CA GLN A 466 -33.07 -8.58 -5.95
C GLN A 466 -32.60 -9.95 -6.48
N GLN A 467 -31.98 -9.96 -7.67
CA GLN A 467 -31.48 -11.16 -8.33
C GLN A 467 -30.37 -10.82 -9.33
N TYR A 468 -29.62 -11.85 -9.75
CA TYR A 468 -28.67 -11.75 -10.85
C TYR A 468 -29.38 -11.68 -12.20
N VAL A 469 -28.80 -10.92 -13.12
CA VAL A 469 -29.19 -10.83 -14.53
C VAL A 469 -27.97 -11.10 -15.41
N ALA A 470 -28.19 -11.79 -16.51
CA ALA A 470 -27.15 -11.96 -17.52
C ALA A 470 -26.83 -10.61 -18.18
N ILE A 471 -25.59 -10.42 -18.60
CA ILE A 471 -25.20 -9.33 -19.50
C ILE A 471 -24.96 -9.89 -20.90
N ARG A 472 -25.42 -9.19 -21.94
CA ARG A 472 -25.35 -9.68 -23.33
C ARG A 472 -23.93 -9.68 -23.88
N GLU A 473 -23.18 -8.66 -23.52
CA GLU A 473 -21.87 -8.41 -24.05
C GLU A 473 -20.82 -9.32 -23.38
N THR A 474 -19.76 -9.60 -24.12
CA THR A 474 -18.62 -10.40 -23.68
C THR A 474 -17.34 -9.76 -24.18
N LEU A 475 -16.24 -9.96 -23.46
CA LEU A 475 -14.92 -9.48 -23.87
C LEU A 475 -13.96 -10.65 -24.07
N THR A 476 -12.86 -10.39 -24.77
CA THR A 476 -11.70 -11.27 -24.75
C THR A 476 -10.63 -10.58 -23.92
N PHE A 477 -10.08 -11.28 -22.94
CA PHE A 477 -9.04 -10.75 -22.07
C PHE A 477 -7.76 -10.49 -22.87
N GLU A 478 -7.13 -9.35 -22.61
CA GLU A 478 -5.77 -9.03 -23.02
C GLU A 478 -5.14 -8.14 -21.94
N SER A 479 -3.95 -8.52 -21.48
CA SER A 479 -3.23 -7.83 -20.41
C SER A 479 -3.04 -6.34 -20.76
N LEU A 480 -3.36 -5.46 -19.80
CA LEU A 480 -3.30 -4.00 -19.89
C LEU A 480 -4.21 -3.36 -20.94
N GLN A 481 -5.04 -4.14 -21.63
CA GLN A 481 -6.02 -3.59 -22.57
C GLN A 481 -7.07 -2.75 -21.82
N GLY A 482 -7.38 -1.59 -22.39
CA GLY A 482 -8.47 -0.73 -21.96
C GLY A 482 -9.67 -0.88 -22.88
N VAL A 483 -10.85 -1.10 -22.29
CA VAL A 483 -12.12 -1.17 -23.03
C VAL A 483 -13.07 -0.08 -22.53
N GLY A 484 -13.62 0.69 -23.46
CA GLY A 484 -14.42 1.86 -23.16
C GLY A 484 -13.57 3.09 -22.79
N ASN A 485 -14.16 4.26 -22.91
CA ASN A 485 -13.56 5.54 -22.53
C ASN A 485 -14.66 6.51 -22.02
N MET A 486 -14.26 7.71 -21.59
CA MET A 486 -15.19 8.67 -20.99
C MET A 486 -16.30 9.11 -21.94
N GLU A 487 -16.02 9.16 -23.25
CA GLU A 487 -16.97 9.56 -24.29
C GLU A 487 -17.86 8.41 -24.79
N SER A 488 -17.36 7.18 -24.76
CA SER A 488 -18.00 5.96 -25.24
C SER A 488 -17.71 4.79 -24.30
N PRO A 489 -18.37 4.74 -23.12
CA PRO A 489 -18.22 3.64 -22.18
C PRO A 489 -18.71 2.32 -22.77
N PHE A 490 -18.15 1.21 -22.29
CA PHE A 490 -18.65 -0.12 -22.62
C PHE A 490 -20.06 -0.34 -22.05
N ALA A 491 -20.99 -0.78 -22.90
CA ALA A 491 -22.37 -1.04 -22.49
C ALA A 491 -22.50 -2.44 -21.89
N PHE A 492 -22.91 -2.53 -20.63
CA PHE A 492 -23.35 -3.78 -20.01
C PHE A 492 -24.87 -3.86 -20.07
N THR A 493 -25.41 -4.47 -21.11
CA THR A 493 -26.86 -4.54 -21.33
C THR A 493 -27.46 -5.73 -20.58
N MET A 494 -28.33 -5.45 -19.61
CA MET A 494 -29.08 -6.46 -18.87
C MET A 494 -29.94 -7.31 -19.83
N ALA A 495 -29.88 -8.62 -19.62
CA ALA A 495 -30.65 -9.62 -20.34
C ALA A 495 -31.59 -10.35 -19.37
N LYS A 496 -31.79 -11.66 -19.58
CA LYS A 496 -32.73 -12.46 -18.81
C LYS A 496 -32.28 -12.55 -17.34
N PRO A 497 -33.20 -12.47 -16.37
CA PRO A 497 -32.90 -12.80 -14.99
C PRO A 497 -32.41 -14.24 -14.82
N LEU A 498 -31.45 -14.43 -13.92
CA LEU A 498 -30.78 -15.69 -13.62
C LEU A 498 -31.16 -16.25 -12.22
N GLY A 499 -31.81 -15.46 -11.37
CA GLY A 499 -32.15 -15.83 -9.99
C GLY A 499 -31.06 -15.42 -8.99
N ASN A 500 -31.04 -16.03 -7.80
CA ASN A 500 -30.27 -15.53 -6.65
C ASN A 500 -28.89 -16.18 -6.47
N GLU A 501 -28.48 -17.09 -7.34
CA GLU A 501 -27.16 -17.73 -7.30
C GLU A 501 -26.43 -17.52 -8.64
N ILE A 502 -25.12 -17.22 -8.59
CA ILE A 502 -24.22 -17.14 -9.76
C ILE A 502 -23.72 -18.55 -10.17
N THR A 503 -24.23 -19.62 -9.56
CA THR A 503 -23.77 -20.98 -9.81
C THR A 503 -24.12 -21.42 -11.25
N GLY A 504 -23.09 -21.57 -12.10
CA GLY A 504 -23.19 -22.29 -13.37
C GLY A 504 -23.43 -21.44 -14.63
N LEU A 505 -22.59 -20.44 -14.90
CA LEU A 505 -22.63 -19.75 -16.20
C LEU A 505 -21.69 -20.34 -17.25
N THR A 506 -20.84 -21.28 -16.83
CA THR A 506 -19.89 -21.95 -17.73
C THR A 506 -19.87 -23.47 -17.59
N HIS A 507 -20.70 -23.99 -16.70
CA HIS A 507 -21.08 -25.40 -16.69
C HIS A 507 -22.46 -25.55 -17.31
N TRP A 508 -22.84 -26.80 -17.57
CA TRP A 508 -24.22 -27.10 -17.90
C TRP A 508 -25.15 -26.48 -16.86
N ALA A 509 -26.14 -25.72 -17.31
CA ALA A 509 -27.06 -25.00 -16.45
C ALA A 509 -28.49 -25.35 -16.83
N ILE A 510 -29.39 -25.42 -15.85
CA ILE A 510 -30.82 -25.61 -16.09
C ILE A 510 -31.54 -24.45 -15.41
N GLY A 511 -32.17 -23.57 -16.19
CA GLY A 511 -33.00 -22.49 -15.66
C GLY A 511 -34.36 -22.99 -15.19
N ASP A 512 -35.17 -22.10 -14.63
CA ASP A 512 -36.51 -22.45 -14.16
C ASP A 512 -37.52 -22.59 -15.29
N ALA A 513 -38.55 -23.40 -15.04
CA ALA A 513 -39.72 -23.49 -15.90
C ALA A 513 -40.46 -22.14 -15.96
N PHE A 514 -40.66 -21.59 -17.16
CA PHE A 514 -41.39 -20.35 -17.38
C PHE A 514 -42.32 -20.41 -18.60
N PRO A 515 -43.52 -19.80 -18.55
CA PRO A 515 -44.14 -19.25 -17.36
C PRO A 515 -44.51 -20.36 -16.35
N ASN A 516 -44.45 -20.05 -15.06
CA ASN A 516 -44.90 -20.93 -13.99
C ASN A 516 -45.50 -20.08 -12.84
N PRO A 517 -46.83 -20.12 -12.58
CA PRO A 517 -47.82 -21.03 -13.17
C PRO A 517 -48.03 -20.88 -14.69
N THR A 518 -48.43 -21.96 -15.37
CA THR A 518 -48.69 -21.99 -16.81
C THR A 518 -50.15 -22.31 -17.13
N TYR A 519 -50.63 -21.82 -18.28
CA TYR A 519 -51.93 -22.19 -18.87
C TYR A 519 -51.79 -23.11 -20.09
N GLY A 520 -50.56 -23.29 -20.59
CA GLY A 520 -50.29 -23.91 -21.88
C GLY A 520 -48.85 -24.41 -21.97
N THR A 521 -48.06 -23.78 -22.82
CA THR A 521 -46.66 -24.13 -23.06
C THR A 521 -45.76 -23.68 -21.91
N VAL A 522 -44.79 -24.52 -21.56
CA VAL A 522 -43.75 -24.23 -20.56
C VAL A 522 -42.40 -24.39 -21.23
N ASN A 523 -41.52 -23.44 -20.96
CA ASN A 523 -40.15 -23.46 -21.43
C ASN A 523 -39.21 -23.65 -20.24
N ILE A 524 -38.24 -24.55 -20.36
CA ILE A 524 -37.16 -24.71 -19.40
C ILE A 524 -35.86 -24.45 -20.17
N PRO A 525 -35.20 -23.31 -19.95
CA PRO A 525 -33.96 -23.01 -20.65
C PRO A 525 -32.84 -23.84 -20.04
N TYR A 526 -31.90 -24.26 -20.86
CA TYR A 526 -30.69 -24.91 -20.37
C TYR A 526 -29.49 -24.53 -21.23
N LEU A 527 -28.32 -24.49 -20.62
CA LEU A 527 -27.05 -24.19 -21.25
C LEU A 527 -26.20 -25.46 -21.26
N LEU A 528 -25.53 -25.72 -22.38
CA LEU A 528 -24.53 -26.77 -22.50
C LEU A 528 -23.16 -26.14 -22.82
N SER A 529 -22.19 -26.23 -21.92
CA SER A 529 -20.79 -25.88 -22.17
C SER A 529 -20.07 -26.84 -23.12
N GLU A 530 -20.51 -28.11 -23.17
CA GLU A 530 -20.06 -29.15 -24.10
C GLU A 530 -21.24 -30.05 -24.50
N PRO A 531 -21.17 -30.79 -25.63
CA PRO A 531 -22.27 -31.65 -26.06
C PRO A 531 -22.70 -32.68 -24.99
N ALA A 532 -24.00 -32.83 -24.79
CA ALA A 532 -24.55 -33.60 -23.69
C ALA A 532 -25.88 -34.30 -24.04
N LYS A 533 -26.22 -35.32 -23.25
CA LYS A 533 -27.57 -35.90 -23.18
C LYS A 533 -28.44 -35.05 -22.28
N VAL A 534 -29.71 -34.91 -22.64
CA VAL A 534 -30.72 -34.20 -21.84
C VAL A 534 -31.86 -35.15 -21.52
N HIS A 535 -32.12 -35.36 -20.23
CA HIS A 535 -33.21 -36.18 -19.74
C HIS A 535 -34.20 -35.30 -18.98
N PHE A 536 -35.43 -35.21 -19.48
CA PHE A 536 -36.54 -34.53 -18.83
C PHE A 536 -37.56 -35.56 -18.35
N ARG A 537 -38.02 -35.43 -17.11
CA ARG A 537 -39.07 -36.24 -16.50
C ARG A 537 -40.06 -35.32 -15.80
N LEU A 538 -41.35 -35.61 -15.92
CA LEU A 538 -42.43 -34.91 -15.25
C LEU A 538 -43.26 -35.91 -14.45
N TYR A 539 -43.52 -35.59 -13.19
CA TYR A 539 -44.22 -36.41 -12.22
C TYR A 539 -45.45 -35.67 -11.66
N THR A 540 -46.49 -36.41 -11.27
CA THR A 540 -47.58 -35.86 -10.44
C THR A 540 -47.09 -35.53 -9.04
N GLY A 541 -47.87 -34.79 -8.26
CA GLY A 541 -47.61 -34.57 -6.82
C GLY A 541 -47.58 -35.85 -5.95
N THR A 542 -48.00 -37.00 -6.48
CA THR A 542 -47.87 -38.33 -5.83
C THR A 542 -46.65 -39.12 -6.31
N GLY A 543 -45.81 -38.54 -7.18
CA GLY A 543 -44.59 -39.18 -7.71
C GLY A 543 -44.81 -40.08 -8.93
N GLN A 544 -46.00 -40.10 -9.54
CA GLN A 544 -46.26 -40.89 -10.75
C GLN A 544 -45.69 -40.17 -11.98
N LEU A 545 -44.83 -40.84 -12.77
CA LEU A 545 -44.29 -40.30 -14.02
C LEU A 545 -45.42 -40.12 -15.06
N VAL A 546 -45.56 -38.90 -15.59
CA VAL A 546 -46.60 -38.53 -16.58
C VAL A 546 -46.03 -38.12 -17.93
N HIS A 547 -44.81 -37.62 -18.00
CA HIS A 547 -44.15 -37.28 -19.25
C HIS A 547 -42.63 -37.44 -19.16
N SER A 548 -42.00 -37.68 -20.30
CA SER A 548 -40.55 -37.74 -20.40
C SER A 548 -40.03 -37.45 -21.80
N MET A 549 -38.86 -36.84 -21.86
CA MET A 549 -38.13 -36.55 -23.09
C MET A 549 -36.65 -36.86 -22.88
N ASP A 550 -36.05 -37.57 -23.83
CA ASP A 550 -34.62 -37.93 -23.80
C ASP A 550 -33.96 -37.47 -25.12
N LEU A 551 -33.07 -36.48 -25.04
CA LEU A 551 -32.26 -36.01 -26.16
C LEU A 551 -30.87 -36.65 -26.05
N GLN A 552 -30.46 -37.37 -27.09
CA GLN A 552 -29.28 -38.25 -27.02
C GLN A 552 -27.95 -37.50 -27.17
N GLN A 553 -27.93 -36.34 -27.85
CA GLN A 553 -26.75 -35.51 -28.00
C GLN A 553 -27.13 -34.11 -28.52
N GLU A 554 -27.25 -33.17 -27.61
CA GLU A 554 -27.40 -31.74 -27.90
C GLU A 554 -26.01 -31.10 -27.99
N ILE A 555 -25.85 -30.12 -28.88
CA ILE A 555 -24.57 -29.40 -29.06
C ILE A 555 -24.34 -28.41 -27.91
N ALA A 556 -23.10 -27.94 -27.73
CA ALA A 556 -22.85 -26.82 -26.82
C ALA A 556 -23.62 -25.56 -27.27
N GLY A 557 -24.11 -24.78 -26.31
CA GLY A 557 -24.92 -23.58 -26.54
C GLY A 557 -26.16 -23.50 -25.66
N GLU A 558 -26.92 -22.43 -25.86
CA GLU A 558 -28.22 -22.23 -25.21
C GLU A 558 -29.31 -23.01 -25.93
N HIS A 559 -30.17 -23.65 -25.13
CA HIS A 559 -31.28 -24.45 -25.61
C HIS A 559 -32.54 -24.20 -24.79
N LEU A 560 -33.67 -24.67 -25.32
CA LEU A 560 -34.97 -24.54 -24.68
C LEU A 560 -35.71 -25.88 -24.74
N LEU A 561 -35.99 -26.48 -23.58
CA LEU A 561 -36.96 -27.56 -23.49
C LEU A 561 -38.35 -26.95 -23.55
N VAL A 562 -39.11 -27.27 -24.59
CA VAL A 562 -40.48 -26.82 -24.78
C VAL A 562 -41.43 -27.96 -24.44
N LEU A 563 -42.26 -27.75 -23.43
CA LEU A 563 -43.36 -28.64 -23.06
C LEU A 563 -44.68 -28.03 -23.56
N GLU A 564 -45.18 -28.53 -24.69
CA GLU A 564 -46.50 -28.16 -25.19
C GLU A 564 -47.59 -29.04 -24.57
N LYS A 565 -48.69 -28.42 -24.12
CA LYS A 565 -49.76 -29.06 -23.34
C LYS A 565 -50.59 -30.05 -24.16
N GLY A 566 -50.09 -31.26 -24.31
CA GLY A 566 -50.87 -32.43 -24.71
C GLY A 566 -51.52 -33.12 -23.51
N LYS A 567 -52.63 -32.59 -22.98
CA LYS A 567 -53.50 -33.22 -21.94
C LYS A 567 -52.86 -33.47 -20.55
N LEU A 568 -52.14 -32.52 -19.97
CA LEU A 568 -51.85 -32.55 -18.52
C LEU A 568 -53.02 -31.90 -17.75
N PRO A 569 -53.74 -32.63 -16.87
CA PRO A 569 -54.80 -32.06 -16.04
C PRO A 569 -54.30 -30.91 -15.14
N ARG A 570 -55.19 -30.00 -14.73
CA ARG A 570 -54.86 -29.00 -13.70
C ARG A 570 -54.24 -29.66 -12.47
N GLY A 571 -53.20 -29.04 -11.93
CA GLY A 571 -52.54 -29.54 -10.74
C GLY A 571 -51.08 -29.12 -10.62
N VAL A 572 -50.47 -29.63 -9.55
CA VAL A 572 -49.06 -29.44 -9.25
C VAL A 572 -48.28 -30.66 -9.72
N TYR A 573 -47.23 -30.40 -10.49
CA TYR A 573 -46.32 -31.40 -11.02
C TYR A 573 -44.91 -31.13 -10.48
N LEU A 574 -44.11 -32.18 -10.43
CA LEU A 574 -42.68 -32.09 -10.14
C LEU A 574 -41.94 -32.43 -11.43
N TYR A 575 -41.02 -31.60 -11.86
CA TYR A 575 -40.16 -31.90 -13.00
C TYR A 575 -38.73 -32.17 -12.53
N GLN A 576 -38.03 -33.01 -13.28
CA GLN A 576 -36.61 -33.26 -13.17
C GLN A 576 -35.99 -33.11 -14.56
N VAL A 577 -34.90 -32.35 -14.63
CA VAL A 577 -34.06 -32.21 -15.82
C VAL A 577 -32.66 -32.69 -15.44
N VAL A 578 -32.05 -33.51 -16.28
CA VAL A 578 -30.68 -34.00 -16.11
C VAL A 578 -29.91 -33.77 -17.40
N LEU A 579 -28.80 -33.06 -17.32
CA LEU A 579 -27.82 -32.88 -18.38
C LEU A 579 -26.66 -33.84 -18.06
N SER A 580 -26.25 -34.71 -18.98
CA SER A 580 -25.24 -35.76 -18.71
C SER A 580 -24.35 -36.10 -19.90
N ASN A 581 -23.09 -36.47 -19.63
CA ASN A 581 -22.15 -37.04 -20.61
C ASN A 581 -21.26 -38.06 -19.88
N GLU A 582 -20.15 -38.47 -20.48
CA GLU A 582 -19.25 -39.49 -19.88
C GLU A 582 -18.52 -39.00 -18.63
N ARG A 583 -18.43 -37.69 -18.39
CA ARG A 583 -17.63 -37.07 -17.32
C ARG A 583 -18.45 -36.27 -16.30
N ASN A 584 -19.56 -35.69 -16.73
CA ASN A 584 -20.33 -34.70 -15.98
C ASN A 584 -21.82 -35.06 -15.92
N SER A 585 -22.52 -34.63 -14.87
CA SER A 585 -23.98 -34.71 -14.75
C SER A 585 -24.52 -33.55 -13.90
N VAL A 586 -25.47 -32.78 -14.43
CA VAL A 586 -26.15 -31.66 -13.74
C VAL A 586 -27.64 -31.97 -13.66
N HIS A 587 -28.22 -31.77 -12.48
CA HIS A 587 -29.62 -32.12 -12.20
C HIS A 587 -30.36 -30.90 -11.66
N LYS A 588 -31.59 -30.69 -12.13
CA LYS A 588 -32.52 -29.74 -11.53
C LYS A 588 -33.86 -30.41 -11.29
N ASN A 589 -34.38 -30.22 -10.08
CA ASN A 589 -35.76 -30.57 -9.75
C ASN A 589 -36.53 -29.26 -9.53
N GLY A 590 -37.78 -29.20 -9.98
CA GLY A 590 -38.61 -28.04 -9.74
C GLY A 590 -40.09 -28.37 -9.73
N LEU A 591 -40.88 -27.39 -9.34
CA LEU A 591 -42.33 -27.50 -9.26
C LEU A 591 -42.95 -26.79 -10.47
N LEU A 592 -43.95 -27.40 -11.09
CA LEU A 592 -44.71 -26.81 -12.19
C LEU A 592 -46.20 -26.76 -11.82
N VAL A 593 -46.80 -25.57 -11.85
CA VAL A 593 -48.23 -25.36 -11.59
C VAL A 593 -48.95 -25.20 -12.92
N VAL A 594 -49.86 -26.12 -13.23
CA VAL A 594 -50.72 -26.06 -14.42
C VAL A 594 -52.10 -25.54 -14.01
N MET A 595 -52.43 -24.34 -14.49
CA MET A 595 -53.72 -23.68 -14.32
C MET A 595 -54.59 -24.01 -15.54
N GLU A 596 -55.78 -24.57 -15.25
CA GLU A 596 -56.83 -25.06 -16.18
C GLU A 596 -56.65 -26.45 -16.82
#